data_AF-A0A2V6Y4Y8-F1
#
_entry.id   AF-A0A2V6Y4Y8-F1
#
_cell.length_a   1.000
_cell.length_b   1.000
_cell.length_c   1.000
_cell.angle_alpha   90.00
_cell.angle_beta   90.00
_cell.angle_gamma   90.00
#
_symmetry.space_group_name_H-M   'P 1'
#
loop_
_entity.id
_entity.type
_entity.pdbx_description
1 polymer ?
#
loop_
_entity_poly.entity_id
_entity_poly.type
_entity_poly.pdbx_seq_one_letter_code
_entity_poly.pdbx_strand_id
1 'polypeptide(L)' 'MEALQEFVDNFTYLGVLAVLVLGSLGVPIPEEMPIITAAVLSHEGIVRWWLALPLCMLGVLSGDLVLYWV' A
#
# COMPACT_ATOMS: atom_id res chain seq x y z
N MET A 1 -14.37 14.55 14.09
CA MET A 1 -13.67 14.76 12.81
C MET A 1 -12.46 13.83 12.69
N GLU A 2 -11.64 13.69 13.75
CA GLU A 2 -10.43 12.84 13.73
C GLU A 2 -10.67 11.34 13.46
N ALA A 3 -11.70 10.73 14.06
CA ALA A 3 -11.98 9.29 13.87
C ALA A 3 -12.32 8.90 12.42
N LEU A 4 -12.95 9.81 11.66
CA LEU A 4 -13.24 9.57 10.23
C LEU A 4 -11.96 9.66 9.40
N GLN A 5 -11.07 10.59 9.77
CA GLN A 5 -9.79 10.78 9.11
C GLN A 5 -8.89 9.57 9.35
N GLU A 6 -8.82 9.08 10.59
CA GLU A 6 -8.08 7.87 10.96
C GLU A 6 -8.65 6.61 10.30
N PHE A 7 -9.97 6.52 10.13
CA PHE A 7 -10.60 5.41 9.41
C PHE A 7 -10.27 5.45 7.92
N VAL A 8 -10.33 6.62 7.28
CA VAL A 8 -9.98 6.81 5.86
C VAL A 8 -8.48 6.58 5.64
N ASP A 9 -7.63 7.02 6.56
CA ASP A 9 -6.18 6.81 6.47
C ASP A 9 -5.86 5.32 6.60
N ASN A 10 -6.39 4.64 7.62
CA ASN A 10 -6.26 3.18 7.78
C ASN A 10 -6.81 2.40 6.59
N PHE A 11 -7.96 2.79 6.03
CA PHE A 11 -8.52 2.14 4.83
C PHE A 11 -7.63 2.34 3.61
N THR A 12 -6.96 3.48 3.51
CA THR A 12 -6.02 3.78 2.42
C THR A 12 -4.76 2.93 2.55
N TYR A 13 -4.17 2.83 3.74
CA TYR A 13 -3.02 1.94 4.00
C TYR A 13 -3.38 0.47 3.75
N LEU A 14 -4.54 0.01 4.23
CA LEU A 14 -5.03 -1.35 4.00
C LEU A 14 -5.35 -1.61 2.53
N GLY A 15 -5.90 -0.62 1.82
CA GLY A 15 -6.20 -0.72 0.40
C GLY A 15 -4.93 -0.88 -0.44
N VAL A 16 -3.89 -0.09 -0.17
CA VAL A 16 -2.57 -0.22 -0.80
C VAL A 16 -1.97 -1.60 -0.51
N LEU A 17 -1.97 -2.03 0.75
CA LEU A 17 -1.46 -3.35 1.14
C LEU A 17 -2.23 -4.50 0.45
N ALA A 18 -3.56 -4.42 0.42
CA ALA A 18 -4.41 -5.45 -0.19
C ALA A 18 -4.21 -5.53 -1.71
N VAL A 19 -4.06 -4.39 -2.40
CA VAL A 19 -3.78 -4.37 -3.84
C VAL A 19 -2.38 -4.93 -4.14
N LEU A 20 -1.38 -4.60 -3.32
CA LEU A 20 -0.03 -5.19 -3.45
C LEU A 20 -0.09 -6.71 -3.31
N VAL A 21 -0.69 -7.22 -2.23
CA VAL A 21 -0.85 -8.67 -1.99
C VAL A 21 -1.68 -9.37 -3.07
N LEU A 22 -2.73 -8.73 -3.60
CA LEU A 22 -3.52 -9.26 -4.70
C LEU A 22 -2.75 -9.28 -6.03
N GLY A 23 -1.90 -8.28 -6.29
CA GLY A 23 -0.97 -8.30 -7.43
C GLY A 23 -0.01 -9.50 -7.34
N SER A 24 0.51 -9.78 -6.14
CA SER A 24 1.45 -10.88 -5.90
C SER A 24 0.81 -12.28 -5.98
N LEU A 25 -0.52 -12.39 -5.91
CA LEU A 25 -1.26 -13.64 -6.13
C LEU A 25 -1.39 -14.03 -7.63
N GLY A 26 -0.65 -13.35 -8.52
CA GLY A 26 -0.59 -13.66 -9.94
C GLY A 26 -1.54 -12.84 -10.81
N VAL A 27 -2.16 -11.79 -10.24
CA VAL A 27 -2.85 -10.80 -11.06
C VAL A 27 -1.78 -9.87 -11.64
N PRO A 28 -1.69 -9.67 -12.97
CA PRO A 28 -0.73 -8.76 -13.58
C PRO A 28 -1.16 -7.30 -13.34
N ILE A 29 -1.22 -6.89 -12.07
CA ILE A 29 -1.43 -5.52 -11.63
C ILE A 29 -0.04 -4.88 -11.52
N PRO A 30 0.18 -3.73 -12.16
CA PRO A 30 1.42 -2.97 -11.97
C PRO A 30 1.51 -2.51 -10.51
N GLU A 31 2.46 -3.08 -9.78
CA GLU A 31 2.71 -2.83 -8.36
C GLU A 31 3.15 -1.38 -8.10
N GLU A 32 3.62 -0.70 -9.15
CA GLU A 32 3.99 0.71 -9.12
C GLU A 32 2.78 1.63 -8.91
N MET A 33 1.58 1.24 -9.36
CA MET A 33 0.36 2.05 -9.21
C MET A 33 -0.01 2.28 -7.74
N PRO A 34 -0.18 1.26 -6.88
CA PRO A 34 -0.49 1.48 -5.47
C PRO A 34 0.63 2.23 -4.73
N ILE A 35 1.90 2.04 -5.10
CA ILE A 35 3.05 2.78 -4.53
C ILE A 35 2.97 4.27 -4.89
N ILE A 36 2.73 4.61 -6.17
CA ILE A 36 2.58 6.00 -6.62
C ILE A 36 1.35 6.63 -5.95
N THR A 37 0.27 5.88 -5.79
CA THR A 37 -0.95 6.36 -5.12
C THR A 37 -0.67 6.69 -3.66
N ALA A 38 0.05 5.82 -2.94
CA ALA A 38 0.49 6.08 -1.57
C ALA A 38 1.43 7.30 -1.47
N ALA A 39 2.30 7.50 -2.45
CA ALA A 39 3.21 8.64 -2.52
C ALA A 39 2.46 9.97 -2.76
N VAL A 40 1.52 10.00 -3.70
CA VAL A 40 0.67 11.17 -3.98
C VAL A 40 -0.19 11.52 -2.76
N LEU A 41 -0.79 10.52 -2.11
CA LEU A 41 -1.60 10.74 -0.90
C LEU A 41 -0.75 11.18 0.30
N SER A 42 0.53 10.78 0.35
CA SER A 42 1.49 11.28 1.33
C SER A 42 1.88 12.72 1.06
N HIS A 43 1.97 13.12 -0.21
CA HIS A 43 2.25 14.50 -0.61
C HIS A 43 1.07 15.45 -0.29
N GLU A 44 -0.17 14.99 -0.44
CA GLU A 44 -1.38 15.73 -0.06
C GLU A 44 -1.57 15.85 1.47
N GLY A 45 -0.69 15.23 2.27
CA GLY A 45 -0.76 15.27 3.74
C GLY A 45 -1.92 14.45 4.33
N ILE A 46 -2.59 13.65 3.51
CA ILE A 46 -3.63 12.71 3.94
C ILE A 46 -2.96 11.58 4.70
N VAL A 47 -1.90 11.03 4.11
CA VAL A 47 -1.17 9.86 4.59
C VAL A 47 0.19 10.29 5.15
N ARG A 48 0.60 9.73 6.29
CA ARG A 48 1.93 10.00 6.86
C ARG A 48 2.98 9.22 6.09
N TRP A 49 3.85 9.92 5.37
CA TRP A 49 4.95 9.34 4.61
C TRP A 49 5.79 8.33 5.43
N TRP A 50 6.01 8.60 6.72
CA TRP A 50 6.78 7.73 7.61
C TRP A 50 6.13 6.35 7.86
N LEU A 51 4.81 6.25 7.71
CA LEU A 51 4.06 4.99 7.79
C LEU A 51 3.86 4.38 6.39
N ALA A 52 3.60 5.20 5.38
CA ALA A 52 3.39 4.75 4.00
C ALA A 52 4.63 4.05 3.41
N LEU A 53 5.82 4.59 3.66
CA LEU A 53 7.08 4.05 3.15
C LEU A 53 7.35 2.61 3.62
N PRO A 54 7.38 2.31 4.94
CA PRO A 54 7.59 0.94 5.40
C PRO A 54 6.43 0.02 5.04
N LEU A 55 5.19 0.51 4.95
CA LEU A 55 4.04 -0.29 4.51
C LEU A 55 4.15 -0.73 3.05
N CYS A 56 4.49 0.19 2.14
CA CYS A 56 4.78 -0.15 0.74
C CYS A 56 5.95 -1.13 0.65
N MET A 57 7.01 -0.89 1.42
CA MET A 57 8.19 -1.76 1.43
C MET A 57 7.84 -3.18 1.86
N LEU A 58 7.06 -3.33 2.95
CA LEU A 58 6.62 -4.63 3.46
C LEU A 58 5.63 -5.31 2.51
N GLY A 59 4.71 -4.56 1.89
CA GLY A 59 3.78 -5.08 0.90
C GLY A 59 4.51 -5.71 -0.28
N VAL A 60 5.43 -4.96 -0.89
CA VAL A 60 6.24 -5.43 -2.03
C VAL A 60 7.12 -6.61 -1.64
N LEU A 61 7.86 -6.51 -0.54
CA LEU A 61 8.75 -7.61 -0.11
C LEU A 61 7.95 -8.89 0.18
N SER A 62 6.79 -8.76 0.82
CA SER A 62 5.91 -9.91 1.09
C SER A 62 5.37 -10.51 -0.20
N GLY A 63 5.07 -9.66 -1.19
CA GLY A 63 4.63 -10.06 -2.50
C GLY A 63 5.68 -10.85 -3.27
N ASP A 64 6.89 -10.30 -3.35
CA ASP A 64 8.05 -10.96 -3.96
C ASP A 64 8.38 -12.28 -3.27
N LEU A 65 8.32 -12.33 -1.94
CA LEU A 65 8.54 -13.56 -1.18
C LEU A 65 7.51 -14.64 -1.52
N VAL A 66 6.23 -14.27 -1.70
CA VAL A 66 5.17 -15.22 -2.09
C VAL A 66 5.37 -15.71 -3.53
N LEU A 67 5.70 -14.80 -4.45
CA LEU A 67 5.96 -15.15 -5.86
C LEU A 67 7.17 -16.08 -6.03
N TYR A 68 8.28 -15.81 -5.32
CA TYR A 68 9.48 -16.65 -5.39
C TYR A 68 9.37 -17.94 -4.59
N TRP A 69 8.42 -18.03 -3.65
CA TRP A 69 8.17 -19.25 -2.90
C TRP A 69 7.35 -20.29 -3.68
N VAL A 70 6.47 -19.84 -4.60
CA VAL A 70 5.66 -20.68 -5.50
C VAL A 70 6.50 -21.22 -6.65
#